data_AF-A0A1W1WEE2-F1
#
_entry.id   AF-A0A1W1WEE2-F1
#
_cell.length_a   1.000
_cell.length_b   1.000
_cell.length_c   1.000
_cell.angle_alpha   90.00
_cell.angle_beta   90.00
_cell.angle_gamma   90.00
#
_symmetry.space_group_name_H-M   'P 1'
#
loop_
_entity.id
_entity.type
_entity.pdbx_description
1 polymer ?
#
loop_
_entity_poly.entity_id
_entity_poly.type
_entity_poly.pdbx_seq_one_letter_code
_entity_poly.pdbx_strand_id
1 'polypeptide(L)'
;MNEFDALMHHLMTLETLTEQKIDAATSRDTSRLVQLLQEELDPLNYINQHLLDLATLSQAQRKIIGQHAMRWQERTQFLHDVLQTQLGYCDFVRMLMGDTRAQALNMDL
;
A
#
# COMPACT_ATOMS: atom_id res chain seq x y z
N MET A 1 -8.56 2.91 25.64
CA MET A 1 -7.42 2.82 24.70
C MET A 1 -6.96 4.24 24.47
N ASN A 2 -5.68 4.57 24.60
CA ASN A 2 -5.20 5.95 24.39
C ASN A 2 -5.16 6.23 22.87
N GLU A 3 -5.27 7.51 22.46
CA GLU A 3 -5.20 7.95 21.05
C GLU A 3 -3.96 7.40 20.34
N PHE A 4 -2.82 7.43 21.02
CA PHE A 4 -1.57 6.83 20.54
C PHE A 4 -1.72 5.34 20.19
N ASP A 5 -2.33 4.55 21.08
CA ASP A 5 -2.46 3.11 20.90
C ASP A 5 -3.39 2.79 19.72
N ALA A 6 -4.46 3.58 19.56
CA ALA A 6 -5.41 3.40 18.46
C ALA A 6 -4.79 3.80 17.10
N LEU A 7 -4.10 4.94 17.03
CA LEU A 7 -3.34 5.34 15.85
C LEU A 7 -2.28 4.30 15.48
N MET A 8 -1.54 3.81 16.48
CA MET A 8 -0.54 2.77 16.27
C MET A 8 -1.17 1.47 15.75
N HIS A 9 -2.31 1.06 16.32
CA HIS A 9 -3.03 -0.12 15.88
C HIS A 9 -3.40 -0.02 14.40
N HIS A 10 -4.05 1.06 13.98
CA HIS A 10 -4.45 1.25 12.58
C HIS A 10 -3.25 1.33 11.63
N LEU A 11 -2.16 1.98 12.05
CA LEU A 11 -0.94 2.05 11.24
C LEU A 11 -0.27 0.68 11.08
N MET A 12 -0.18 -0.12 12.15
CA MET A 12 0.32 -1.49 12.09
C MET A 12 -0.59 -2.40 11.26
N THR A 13 -1.91 -2.17 11.29
CA THR A 13 -2.86 -2.84 10.41
C THR A 13 -2.57 -2.51 8.94
N LEU A 14 -2.31 -1.24 8.60
CA LEU A 14 -1.94 -0.86 7.23
C LEU A 14 -0.64 -1.51 6.76
N GLU A 15 0.39 -1.56 7.62
CA GLU A 15 1.62 -2.31 7.33
C GLU A 15 1.30 -3.78 7.01
N THR A 16 0.52 -4.42 7.87
CA THR A 16 0.15 -5.84 7.73
C THR A 16 -0.65 -6.10 6.44
N LEU A 17 -1.64 -5.26 6.15
CA LEU A 17 -2.43 -5.36 4.92
C LEU A 17 -1.55 -5.11 3.69
N THR A 18 -0.58 -4.21 3.78
CA THR A 18 0.35 -3.94 2.68
C THR A 18 1.22 -5.15 2.36
N GLU A 19 1.76 -5.84 3.36
CA GLU A 19 2.49 -7.10 3.15
C GLU A 19 1.59 -8.17 2.52
N GLN A 20 0.35 -8.33 3.03
CA GLN A 20 -0.58 -9.30 2.46
C GLN A 20 -0.97 -8.96 1.01
N LYS A 21 -1.07 -7.67 0.65
CA LYS A 21 -1.31 -7.23 -0.73
C LYS A 21 -0.13 -7.56 -1.62
N ILE A 22 1.10 -7.42 -1.13
CA ILE A 22 2.31 -7.82 -1.84
C ILE A 22 2.30 -9.33 -2.11
N ASP A 23 1.97 -10.13 -1.10
CA ASP A 23 1.89 -11.59 -1.24
C ASP A 23 0.78 -12.01 -2.23
N ALA A 24 -0.40 -11.38 -2.14
CA ALA A 24 -1.50 -11.64 -3.06
C ALA A 24 -1.15 -11.22 -4.49
N ALA A 25 -0.52 -10.06 -4.68
CA ALA A 25 -0.07 -9.59 -5.98
C ALA A 25 0.98 -10.52 -6.59
N THR A 26 2.02 -10.87 -5.84
CA THR A 26 3.10 -11.78 -6.32
C THR A 26 2.58 -13.19 -6.62
N SER A 27 1.60 -13.67 -5.85
CA SER A 27 0.93 -14.97 -6.06
C SER A 27 -0.18 -14.94 -7.12
N ARG A 28 -0.48 -13.76 -7.68
CA ARG A 28 -1.56 -13.53 -8.66
C ARG A 28 -2.95 -13.91 -8.12
N ASP A 29 -3.17 -13.79 -6.82
CA ASP A 29 -4.48 -13.96 -6.18
C ASP A 29 -5.25 -12.63 -6.23
N THR A 30 -5.88 -12.36 -7.38
CA THR A 30 -6.62 -11.12 -7.60
C THR A 30 -7.81 -10.98 -6.66
N SER A 31 -8.47 -12.08 -6.31
CA SER A 31 -9.64 -12.07 -5.41
C SER A 31 -9.23 -11.62 -4.02
N ARG A 32 -8.14 -12.19 -3.47
CA ARG A 32 -7.60 -11.76 -2.18
C ARG A 32 -7.09 -10.34 -2.22
N LEU A 33 -6.42 -9.93 -3.31
CA LEU A 33 -5.92 -8.56 -3.46
C LEU A 33 -7.05 -7.52 -3.39
N VAL A 34 -8.17 -7.76 -4.09
CA VAL A 34 -9.34 -6.86 -4.04
C VAL A 34 -9.95 -6.80 -2.65
N GLN A 35 -10.06 -7.94 -1.96
CA GLN A 35 -10.56 -7.98 -0.59
C GLN A 35 -9.67 -7.14 0.34
N LEU A 36 -8.35 -7.30 0.24
CA LEU A 36 -7.38 -6.56 1.04
C LEU A 36 -7.44 -5.04 0.81
N LEU A 37 -7.68 -4.62 -0.44
CA LEU A 37 -7.88 -3.20 -0.75
C LEU A 37 -9.12 -2.61 -0.08
N GLN A 38 -10.19 -3.42 0.08
CA GLN A 38 -11.38 -3.00 0.82
C GLN A 38 -11.11 -2.93 2.33
N GLU A 39 -10.42 -3.94 2.88
CA GLU A 39 -10.03 -4.00 4.30
C GLU A 39 -9.13 -2.82 4.71
N GLU A 40 -8.38 -2.22 3.76
CA GLU A 40 -7.50 -1.07 4.00
C GLU A 40 -8.25 0.26 4.20
N LEU A 41 -9.50 0.38 3.71
CA LEU A 41 -10.23 1.65 3.72
C LEU A 41 -10.55 2.13 5.14
N ASP A 42 -10.91 1.22 6.04
CA ASP A 42 -11.24 1.55 7.43
C ASP A 42 -10.04 2.13 8.21
N PRO A 43 -8.86 1.48 8.26
CA PRO A 43 -7.70 2.06 8.94
C PRO A 43 -7.19 3.35 8.28
N LEU A 44 -7.28 3.49 6.96
CA LEU A 44 -6.96 4.76 6.28
C LEU A 44 -7.89 5.89 6.72
N ASN A 45 -9.19 5.62 6.75
CA ASN A 45 -10.19 6.59 7.17
C ASN A 45 -9.97 7.01 8.62
N TYR A 46 -9.67 6.05 9.51
CA TYR A 46 -9.34 6.36 10.90
C TYR A 46 -8.14 7.29 11.01
N ILE A 47 -7.01 6.96 10.36
CA ILE A 47 -5.80 7.78 10.41
C ILE A 47 -6.08 9.19 9.87
N ASN A 48 -6.77 9.30 8.74
CA ASN A 48 -7.12 10.59 8.14
C ASN A 48 -7.94 11.48 9.08
N GLN A 49 -8.89 10.90 9.81
CA GLN A 49 -9.73 11.64 10.76
C GLN A 49 -8.95 12.11 12.00
N HIS A 50 -7.90 11.40 12.39
CA HIS A 50 -7.13 11.64 13.62
C HIS A 50 -5.74 12.24 13.34
N LEU A 51 -5.50 12.78 12.14
CA LEU A 51 -4.21 13.41 11.80
C LEU A 51 -3.86 14.59 12.71
N LEU A 52 -4.87 15.36 13.13
CA LEU A 52 -4.67 16.51 14.02
C LEU A 52 -4.26 16.07 15.44
N ASP A 53 -4.66 14.87 15.85
CA ASP A 53 -4.32 14.32 17.16
C ASP A 53 -2.84 13.96 17.26
N LEU A 54 -2.13 13.81 16.14
CA LEU A 54 -0.67 13.67 16.14
C LEU A 54 0.04 14.87 16.82
N ALA A 55 -0.59 16.05 16.84
CA ALA A 55 -0.06 17.22 17.51
C ALA A 55 -0.09 17.09 19.06
N THR A 56 -1.03 16.34 19.61
CA THR A 56 -1.21 16.13 21.06
C THR A 56 -0.20 15.13 21.63
N LEU A 57 0.36 14.28 20.77
CA LEU A 57 1.32 13.25 21.15
C LEU A 57 2.67 13.83 21.62
N SER A 58 3.31 13.11 22.53
CA SER A 58 4.69 13.41 22.93
C SER A 58 5.67 13.24 21.76
N GLN A 59 6.84 13.87 21.86
CA GLN A 59 7.89 13.73 20.85
C GLN A 59 8.32 12.27 20.66
N ALA A 60 8.39 11.49 21.74
CA ALA A 60 8.73 10.07 21.67
C ALA A 60 7.67 9.26 20.89
N GLN A 61 6.39 9.49 21.17
CA GLN A 61 5.27 8.84 20.46
C GLN A 61 5.24 9.21 18.97
N ARG A 62 5.41 10.50 18.64
CA ARG A 62 5.51 10.95 17.24
C ARG A 62 6.65 10.30 16.51
N LYS A 63 7.81 10.11 17.16
CA LYS A 63 8.96 9.43 16.58
C LYS A 63 8.62 7.97 16.23
N ILE A 64 7.93 7.26 17.10
CA ILE A 64 7.53 5.86 16.86
C ILE A 64 6.54 5.80 15.69
N ILE A 65 5.49 6.63 15.69
CA ILE A 65 4.54 6.70 14.56
C ILE A 65 5.27 7.02 13.25
N GLY A 66 6.20 7.98 13.28
CA GLY A 66 6.99 8.34 12.10
C GLY A 66 7.80 7.17 11.52
N GLN A 67 8.36 6.30 12.38
CA GLN A 67 9.09 5.11 11.94
C GLN A 67 8.16 4.09 11.25
N HIS A 68 6.99 3.85 11.83
CA HIS A 68 5.99 2.96 11.25
C HIS A 68 5.41 3.52 9.94
N ALA A 69 5.15 4.83 9.87
CA ALA A 69 4.68 5.49 8.66
C ALA A 69 5.72 5.44 7.54
N MET A 70 7.01 5.64 7.86
CA MET A 70 8.10 5.50 6.89
C MET A 70 8.18 4.07 6.36
N ARG A 71 8.12 3.07 7.24
CA ARG A 71 8.10 1.66 6.82
C ARG A 71 6.89 1.34 5.96
N TRP A 72 5.70 1.77 6.35
CA TRP A 72 4.49 1.56 5.57
C TRP A 72 4.60 2.20 4.17
N GLN A 73 5.16 3.41 4.08
CA GLN A 73 5.43 4.08 2.81
C GLN A 73 6.39 3.25 1.92
N GLU A 74 7.51 2.79 2.46
CA GLU A 74 8.49 1.97 1.73
C GLU A 74 7.84 0.69 1.17
N ARG A 75 7.01 0.02 1.96
CA ARG A 75 6.34 -1.21 1.55
C ARG A 75 5.22 -0.94 0.54
N THR A 76 4.51 0.18 0.68
CA THR A 76 3.52 0.61 -0.30
C THR A 76 4.16 0.93 -1.64
N GLN A 77 5.35 1.57 -1.64
CA GLN A 77 6.12 1.80 -2.87
C GLN A 77 6.53 0.48 -3.53
N PHE A 78 6.99 -0.51 -2.75
CA PHE A 78 7.31 -1.82 -3.30
C PHE A 78 6.09 -2.52 -3.91
N LEU A 79 4.92 -2.45 -3.27
CA LEU A 79 3.66 -2.96 -3.82
C LEU A 79 3.33 -2.30 -5.16
N HIS A 80 3.48 -0.98 -5.24
CA HIS A 80 3.28 -0.23 -6.48
C HIS A 80 4.18 -0.77 -7.60
N ASP A 81 5.47 -1.00 -7.33
CA ASP A 81 6.43 -1.47 -8.32
C ASP A 81 6.10 -2.90 -8.80
N VAL A 82 5.64 -3.77 -7.90
CA VAL A 82 5.14 -5.12 -8.24
C VAL A 82 3.94 -5.04 -9.17
N LEU A 83 2.94 -4.22 -8.85
CA LEU A 83 1.73 -4.08 -9.66
C LEU A 83 2.04 -3.43 -11.02
N GLN A 84 2.90 -2.42 -11.06
CA GLN A 84 3.34 -1.77 -12.30
C GLN A 84 4.05 -2.78 -13.22
N THR A 85 4.91 -3.64 -12.67
CA THR A 85 5.57 -4.70 -13.43
C THR A 85 4.55 -5.64 -14.07
N GLN A 86 3.49 -6.02 -13.34
CA GLN A 86 2.43 -6.87 -13.87
C GLN A 86 1.64 -6.19 -15.00
N LEU A 87 1.31 -4.91 -14.84
CA LEU A 87 0.65 -4.13 -15.90
C LEU A 87 1.53 -4.02 -17.14
N GLY A 88 2.84 -3.80 -16.97
CA GLY A 88 3.81 -3.77 -18.08
C GLY A 88 3.81 -5.08 -18.88
N TYR A 89 3.72 -6.24 -18.20
CA TYR A 89 3.56 -7.53 -18.89
C TYR A 89 2.24 -7.63 -19.65
N CYS A 90 1.13 -7.15 -19.09
CA CYS A 90 -0.16 -7.12 -19.79
C CYS A 90 -0.09 -6.24 -21.05
N ASP A 91 0.52 -5.07 -20.95
CA ASP A 91 0.70 -4.16 -22.08
C ASP A 91 1.60 -4.77 -23.16
N PHE A 92 2.69 -5.44 -22.77
CA PHE A 92 3.55 -6.17 -23.70
C PHE A 92 2.79 -7.28 -24.43
N VAL A 93 1.98 -8.08 -23.72
CA VAL A 93 1.15 -9.12 -24.35
C VAL A 93 0.13 -8.50 -25.32
N ARG A 94 -0.51 -7.39 -24.95
CA ARG A 94 -1.43 -6.66 -25.84
C ARG A 94 -0.74 -6.11 -27.08
N MET A 95 0.48 -5.58 -26.93
CA MET A 95 1.30 -5.12 -28.05
C MET A 95 1.61 -6.28 -29.02
N LEU A 96 2.00 -7.46 -28.51
CA LEU A 96 2.25 -8.65 -29.33
C LEU A 96 1.00 -9.13 -30.08
N MET A 97 -0.20 -8.93 -29.50
CA MET A 97 -1.48 -9.23 -30.16
C MET A 97 -1.89 -8.17 -31.20
N GLY A 98 -1.07 -7.13 -31.43
CA GLY A 98 -1.34 -6.07 -32.41
C GLY A 98 -2.27 -4.95 -31.91
N ASP A 99 -2.59 -4.93 -30.61
CA ASP A 99 -3.40 -3.85 -30.01
C ASP A 99 -2.52 -2.61 -29.80
N THR A 100 -2.46 -1.77 -30.84
CA THR A 100 -1.51 -0.65 -31.01
C THR A 100 -1.79 0.57 -30.15
N ARG A 101 -2.74 0.50 -29.21
CA ARG A 101 -3.02 1.58 -28.24
C ARG A 101 -2.18 1.50 -26.96
N ALA A 102 -1.41 0.43 -26.78
CA ALA A 102 -0.49 0.29 -25.67
C ALA A 102 0.78 1.12 -25.95
N GLN A 103 0.88 2.31 -25.35
CA GLN A 103 2.19 2.96 -25.21
C GLN A 103 3.08 2.00 -24.42
N ALA A 104 4.18 1.57 -25.04
CA ALA A 104 5.21 0.80 -24.37
C ALA A 104 5.76 1.64 -23.20
N LEU A 105 5.22 1.42 -22.00
CA LEU A 105 5.84 1.90 -20.78
C LEU A 105 7.17 1.16 -20.67
N ASN A 106 8.27 1.92 -20.73
CA ASN A 106 9.64 1.41 -20.69
C ASN A 106 9.78 0.31 -19.64
N MET A 107 9.93 -0.92 -20.09
CA MET A 107 10.54 -1.97 -19.30
C MET A 107 12.05 -1.75 -19.39
N ASP A 108 12.60 -0.96 -18.47
CA ASP A 108 14.03 -1.04 -18.20
C ASP A 108 14.29 -2.40 -17.54
N LEU A 109 14.74 -3.35 -18.35
CA LEU A 109 15.31 -4.65 -17.93
C LEU A 109 16.82 -4.51 -17.73
#